data_AF-A0A9D9N2F3-F1
#
_entry.id   AF-A0A9D9N2F3-F1
#
_cell.length_a   1.000
_cell.length_b   1.000
_cell.length_c   1.000
_cell.angle_alpha   90.00
_cell.angle_beta   90.00
_cell.angle_gamma   90.00
#
_symmetry.space_group_name_H-M   'P 1'
#
loop_
_entity.id
_entity.type
_entity.pdbx_description
1 polymer ?
#
loop_
_entity_poly.entity_id
_entity_poly.type
_entity_poly.pdbx_seq_one_letter_code
_entity_poly.pdbx_strand_id
1 'polypeptide(L)'
;MTIKNRNILIITGIILSSVLFLLGVFLFVLCLINFDKVSRLLPVYNGKLWGWFVPFNSIWVSMGAGLFLGLGGIVSSLFVVNLFQKTQTSEISFYVLFSVFSVLEVFRMVFPFQALYTLSPDLLLSVSRILLFSRILGMLALAGTGIFSSQSNSSQTGKIISSIIAISFFFALYIPFDTGMWTECLIHKPGYLSMFFVLYALCVGAAFFSFYCSTEAQTSGEFRKAAWGILFLFLGYLGLLLTSSLVIVCIAVVFYVLGTVLLLRGIHRYYLWN
;
A
#
# COMPACT_ATOMS: atom_id res chain seq x y z
N MET A 1 0.00 24.85 5.36
CA MET A 1 -1.20 24.33 4.65
C MET A 1 -2.39 24.50 5.57
N THR A 2 -3.48 25.13 5.12
CA THR A 2 -4.68 25.33 5.96
C THR A 2 -5.49 24.03 6.06
N ILE A 3 -6.25 23.86 7.15
CA ILE A 3 -7.13 22.68 7.38
C ILE A 3 -8.11 22.51 6.21
N LYS A 4 -8.66 23.62 5.69
CA LYS A 4 -9.55 23.63 4.52
C LYS A 4 -8.86 23.05 3.27
N ASN A 5 -7.65 23.52 2.96
CA ASN A 5 -6.91 23.06 1.77
C ASN A 5 -6.53 21.58 1.90
N ARG A 6 -6.20 21.13 3.12
CA ARG A 6 -5.95 19.70 3.39
C ARG A 6 -7.19 18.85 3.15
N ASN A 7 -8.33 19.23 3.69
CA ASN A 7 -9.56 18.43 3.53
C ASN A 7 -9.97 18.36 2.06
N ILE A 8 -9.82 19.45 1.30
CA ILE A 8 -10.02 19.46 -0.16
C ILE A 8 -9.09 18.44 -0.82
N LEU A 9 -7.79 18.47 -0.51
CA LEU A 9 -6.82 17.54 -1.09
C LEU A 9 -7.17 16.07 -0.78
N ILE A 10 -7.51 15.76 0.47
CA ILE A 10 -7.93 14.41 0.88
C ILE A 10 -9.16 13.97 0.08
N ILE A 11 -10.19 14.82 0.00
CA ILE A 11 -11.43 14.51 -0.73
C ILE A 11 -11.15 14.30 -2.22
N THR A 12 -10.32 15.16 -2.83
CA THR A 12 -9.94 14.98 -4.25
C THR A 12 -9.18 13.67 -4.46
N GLY A 13 -8.31 13.29 -3.52
CA GLY A 13 -7.64 12.00 -3.53
C GLY A 13 -8.62 10.84 -3.45
N ILE A 14 -9.59 10.88 -2.53
CA ILE A 14 -10.64 9.86 -2.38
C ILE A 14 -11.46 9.70 -3.65
N ILE A 15 -11.87 10.81 -4.29
CA ILE A 15 -12.65 10.78 -5.53
C ILE A 15 -11.82 10.10 -6.64
N LEU A 16 -10.57 10.52 -6.83
CA LEU A 16 -9.69 9.95 -7.83
C LEU A 16 -9.43 8.45 -7.56
N SER A 17 -9.18 8.08 -6.31
CA SER A 17 -9.01 6.68 -5.91
C SER A 17 -10.27 5.87 -6.17
N SER A 18 -11.46 6.43 -5.91
CA SER A 18 -12.74 5.75 -6.18
C SER A 18 -12.94 5.47 -7.66
N VAL A 19 -12.61 6.43 -8.53
CA VAL A 19 -12.67 6.26 -10.00
C VAL A 19 -11.71 5.15 -10.45
N LEU A 20 -10.46 5.17 -9.98
CA LEU A 20 -9.48 4.13 -10.29
C LEU A 20 -9.90 2.75 -9.78
N PHE A 21 -10.49 2.69 -8.60
CA PHE A 21 -11.00 1.44 -8.04
C PHE A 21 -12.15 0.87 -8.87
N LEU A 22 -13.10 1.70 -9.32
CA LEU A 22 -14.19 1.28 -10.20
C LEU A 22 -13.66 0.75 -11.53
N LEU A 23 -12.64 1.39 -12.11
CA LEU A 23 -11.94 0.86 -13.30
C LEU A 23 -11.35 -0.53 -13.00
N GLY A 24 -10.74 -0.71 -11.83
CA GLY A 24 -10.25 -2.00 -11.35
C GLY A 24 -11.29 -3.09 -11.27
N VAL A 25 -12.41 -2.79 -10.64
CA VAL A 25 -13.54 -3.70 -10.51
C VAL A 25 -14.07 -4.07 -11.89
N PHE A 26 -14.19 -3.10 -12.81
CA PHE A 26 -14.59 -3.36 -14.18
C PHE A 26 -13.62 -4.33 -14.90
N LEU A 27 -12.31 -4.08 -14.82
CA LEU A 27 -11.30 -4.97 -15.39
C LEU A 27 -11.33 -6.36 -14.74
N PHE A 28 -11.52 -6.46 -13.43
CA PHE A 28 -11.65 -7.73 -12.72
C PHE A 28 -12.88 -8.52 -13.20
N VAL A 29 -14.03 -7.87 -13.37
CA VAL A 29 -15.26 -8.52 -13.88
C VAL A 29 -15.06 -9.01 -15.32
N LEU A 30 -14.40 -8.23 -16.18
CA LEU A 30 -14.07 -8.66 -17.54
C LEU A 30 -13.16 -9.90 -17.54
N CYS A 31 -12.20 -9.97 -16.63
CA CYS A 31 -11.38 -11.16 -16.45
C CYS A 31 -12.23 -12.36 -15.99
N LEU A 32 -13.14 -12.18 -15.03
CA LEU A 32 -14.04 -13.24 -14.55
C LEU A 32 -14.91 -13.81 -15.67
N ILE A 33 -15.44 -12.96 -16.56
CA ILE A 33 -16.22 -13.41 -17.73
C ILE A 33 -15.36 -14.29 -18.64
N ASN A 34 -14.05 -14.02 -18.72
CA ASN A 34 -13.09 -14.77 -19.54
C ASN A 34 -12.23 -15.75 -18.71
N PHE A 35 -12.84 -16.37 -17.69
CA PHE A 35 -12.14 -17.21 -16.71
C PHE A 35 -11.22 -18.25 -17.36
N ASP A 36 -11.68 -18.96 -18.39
CA ASP A 36 -10.94 -20.02 -19.05
C ASP A 36 -9.64 -19.55 -19.71
N LYS A 37 -9.62 -18.33 -20.26
CA LYS A 37 -8.44 -17.77 -20.92
C LYS A 37 -7.45 -17.26 -19.88
N VAL A 38 -7.95 -16.56 -18.87
CA VAL A 38 -7.13 -15.96 -17.81
C VAL A 38 -6.51 -17.03 -16.91
N SER A 39 -7.26 -18.08 -16.58
CA SER A 39 -6.78 -19.17 -15.71
C SER A 39 -5.64 -20.00 -16.30
N ARG A 40 -5.46 -19.96 -17.62
CA ARG A 40 -4.36 -20.65 -18.34
C ARG A 40 -3.04 -19.87 -18.29
N LEU A 41 -3.05 -18.62 -17.83
CA LEU A 41 -1.83 -17.88 -17.60
C LEU A 41 -1.08 -18.50 -16.43
N LEU A 42 0.18 -18.87 -16.64
CA LEU A 42 1.06 -19.42 -15.60
C LEU A 42 2.07 -18.33 -15.22
N PRO A 43 1.89 -17.61 -14.10
CA PRO A 43 2.92 -16.70 -13.62
C PRO A 43 4.15 -17.48 -13.16
N VAL A 44 5.33 -16.86 -13.24
CA VAL A 44 6.57 -17.51 -12.78
C VAL A 44 6.58 -17.53 -11.25
N TYR A 45 6.59 -18.74 -10.69
CA TYR A 45 6.57 -18.97 -9.26
C TYR A 45 7.95 -18.69 -8.64
N ASN A 46 8.05 -17.73 -7.71
CA ASN A 46 9.35 -17.23 -7.21
C ASN A 46 9.79 -17.82 -5.86
N GLY A 47 9.05 -18.74 -5.22
CA GLY A 47 9.34 -19.12 -3.82
C GLY A 47 9.18 -20.60 -3.43
N LYS A 48 10.28 -21.36 -3.37
CA LYS A 48 10.32 -22.75 -2.88
C LYS A 48 9.78 -22.97 -1.44
N LEU A 49 9.72 -21.92 -0.60
CA LEU A 49 9.37 -22.03 0.83
C LEU A 49 7.87 -22.01 1.15
N TRP A 50 7.01 -21.60 0.20
CA TRP A 50 5.58 -21.39 0.43
C TRP A 50 4.67 -22.36 -0.33
N GLY A 51 5.26 -23.34 -1.03
CA GLY A 51 4.54 -24.30 -1.87
C GLY A 51 3.65 -25.29 -1.12
N TRP A 52 3.63 -25.26 0.22
CA TRP A 52 2.85 -26.17 1.06
C TRP A 52 1.42 -25.65 1.37
N PHE A 53 1.13 -24.35 1.16
CA PHE A 53 -0.17 -23.73 1.50
C PHE A 53 -0.96 -23.19 0.29
N VAL A 54 -1.25 -24.12 -0.63
CA VAL A 54 -2.29 -24.15 -1.69
C VAL A 54 -1.94 -23.55 -3.07
N PRO A 55 -2.12 -24.30 -4.17
CA PRO A 55 -2.39 -23.70 -5.47
C PRO A 55 -3.91 -23.50 -5.61
N PHE A 56 -4.43 -22.35 -5.17
CA PHE A 56 -5.68 -21.83 -5.72
C PHE A 56 -5.26 -20.70 -6.65
N ASN A 57 -5.53 -20.88 -7.93
CA ASN A 57 -5.08 -20.08 -9.07
C ASN A 57 -4.54 -18.69 -8.68
N SER A 58 -3.20 -18.64 -8.57
CA SER A 58 -2.36 -17.56 -8.03
C SER A 58 -2.72 -16.16 -8.53
N ILE A 59 -3.21 -16.07 -9.77
CA ILE A 59 -3.61 -14.84 -10.42
C ILE A 59 -4.84 -14.21 -9.73
N TRP A 60 -5.89 -14.98 -9.46
CA TRP A 60 -7.12 -14.44 -8.86
C TRP A 60 -6.90 -13.97 -7.44
N VAL A 61 -6.04 -14.67 -6.69
CA VAL A 61 -5.66 -14.28 -5.34
C VAL A 61 -4.90 -12.95 -5.37
N SER A 62 -3.94 -12.80 -6.29
CA SER A 62 -3.19 -11.56 -6.48
C SER A 62 -4.07 -10.39 -6.92
N MET A 63 -5.04 -10.63 -7.81
CA MET A 63 -6.07 -9.67 -8.23
C MET A 63 -6.95 -9.25 -7.05
N GLY A 64 -7.43 -10.22 -6.27
CA GLY A 64 -8.24 -9.97 -5.07
C GLY A 64 -7.49 -9.16 -4.03
N ALA A 65 -6.20 -9.44 -3.80
CA ALA A 65 -5.35 -8.65 -2.92
C ALA A 65 -5.21 -7.20 -3.40
N GLY A 66 -5.06 -6.97 -4.71
CA GLY A 66 -5.04 -5.64 -5.32
C GLY A 66 -6.33 -4.85 -5.10
N LEU A 67 -7.49 -5.50 -5.29
CA LEU A 67 -8.80 -4.88 -4.99
C LEU A 67 -8.95 -4.58 -3.51
N PHE A 68 -8.55 -5.50 -2.64
CA PHE A 68 -8.62 -5.30 -1.20
C PHE A 68 -7.78 -4.08 -0.77
N LEU A 69 -6.56 -3.93 -1.29
CA LEU A 69 -5.72 -2.77 -1.01
C LEU A 69 -6.32 -1.47 -1.53
N GLY A 70 -6.99 -1.49 -2.68
CA GLY A 70 -7.68 -0.31 -3.22
C GLY A 70 -8.91 0.08 -2.42
N LEU A 71 -9.78 -0.87 -2.10
CA LEU A 71 -10.93 -0.65 -1.23
C LEU A 71 -10.49 -0.20 0.17
N GLY A 72 -9.49 -0.87 0.74
CA GLY A 72 -8.91 -0.58 2.05
C GLY A 72 -8.34 0.84 2.11
N GLY A 73 -7.69 1.30 1.04
CA GLY A 73 -7.26 2.69 0.88
C GLY A 73 -8.42 3.68 0.93
N ILE A 74 -9.45 3.49 0.10
CA ILE A 74 -10.62 4.39 0.08
C ILE A 74 -11.32 4.43 1.45
N VAL A 75 -11.61 3.26 2.03
CA VAL A 75 -12.30 3.16 3.33
C VAL A 75 -11.48 3.79 4.45
N SER A 76 -10.16 3.56 4.47
CA SER A 76 -9.30 4.16 5.48
C SER A 76 -9.17 5.68 5.33
N SER A 77 -9.11 6.20 4.10
CA SER A 77 -9.15 7.64 3.83
C SER A 77 -10.46 8.28 4.28
N LEU A 78 -11.61 7.63 4.05
CA LEU A 78 -12.91 8.08 4.57
C LEU A 78 -12.94 8.08 6.10
N PHE A 79 -12.37 7.04 6.72
CA PHE A 79 -12.27 6.95 8.18
C PHE A 79 -11.40 8.09 8.75
N VAL A 80 -10.33 8.49 8.06
CA VAL A 80 -9.51 9.65 8.42
C VAL A 80 -10.31 10.95 8.33
N VAL A 81 -11.08 11.17 7.26
CA VAL A 81 -11.90 12.39 7.12
C VAL A 81 -12.89 12.53 8.27
N ASN A 82 -13.48 11.41 8.72
CA ASN A 82 -14.42 11.40 9.83
C ASN A 82 -13.74 11.70 11.19
N LEU A 83 -12.62 11.02 11.49
CA LEU A 83 -11.93 11.18 12.77
C LEU A 83 -11.13 12.49 12.89
N PHE A 84 -10.49 12.94 11.80
CA PHE A 84 -9.51 14.04 11.83
C PHE A 84 -10.01 15.29 11.10
N GLN A 85 -11.32 15.52 11.07
CA GLN A 85 -11.91 16.66 10.35
C GLN A 85 -11.32 18.01 10.81
N LYS A 86 -11.04 18.14 12.12
CA LYS A 86 -10.61 19.39 12.79
C LYS A 86 -9.15 19.38 13.26
N THR A 87 -8.50 18.21 13.30
CA THR A 87 -7.13 18.05 13.83
C THR A 87 -6.15 17.79 12.70
N GLN A 88 -5.05 18.56 12.65
CA GLN A 88 -4.01 18.40 11.64
C GLN A 88 -2.71 17.95 12.28
N THR A 89 -2.28 16.75 11.90
CA THR A 89 -1.06 16.14 12.41
C THR A 89 -0.27 15.54 11.23
N SER A 90 1.04 15.41 11.38
CA SER A 90 1.94 14.94 10.32
C SER A 90 1.73 13.47 10.00
N GLU A 91 1.51 12.63 11.02
CA GLU A 91 1.29 11.19 10.89
C GLU A 91 0.08 10.90 10.00
N ILE A 92 -1.01 11.63 10.22
CA ILE A 92 -2.23 11.47 9.42
C ILE A 92 -1.99 11.92 7.98
N SER A 93 -1.17 12.95 7.75
CA SER A 93 -0.85 13.41 6.40
C SER A 93 -0.07 12.35 5.61
N PHE A 94 0.90 11.69 6.24
CA PHE A 94 1.63 10.56 5.65
C PHE A 94 0.73 9.33 5.48
N TYR A 95 -0.16 9.06 6.41
CA TYR A 95 -1.09 7.93 6.34
C TYR A 95 -2.08 8.09 5.18
N VAL A 96 -2.63 9.29 4.99
CA VAL A 96 -3.48 9.61 3.83
C VAL A 96 -2.72 9.38 2.53
N LEU A 97 -1.46 9.81 2.45
CA LEU A 97 -0.64 9.58 1.26
C LEU A 97 -0.53 8.09 0.94
N PHE A 98 -0.24 7.25 1.95
CA PHE A 98 -0.25 5.79 1.81
C PHE A 98 -1.62 5.27 1.31
N SER A 99 -2.69 5.71 1.97
CA SER A 99 -4.06 5.24 1.76
C SER A 99 -4.62 5.60 0.37
N VAL A 100 -4.35 6.81 -0.14
CA VAL A 100 -4.78 7.24 -1.48
C VAL A 100 -4.03 6.46 -2.57
N PHE A 101 -2.73 6.23 -2.39
CA PHE A 101 -1.89 5.57 -3.40
C PHE A 101 -1.94 4.04 -3.33
N SER A 102 -2.45 3.43 -2.25
CA SER A 102 -2.67 1.97 -2.21
C SER A 102 -3.68 1.51 -3.27
N VAL A 103 -4.53 2.41 -3.77
CA VAL A 103 -5.46 2.15 -4.87
C VAL A 103 -4.77 1.79 -6.18
N LEU A 104 -3.52 2.21 -6.39
CA LEU A 104 -2.79 1.88 -7.61
C LEU A 104 -2.48 0.39 -7.73
N GLU A 105 -2.61 -0.41 -6.66
CA GLU A 105 -2.49 -1.86 -6.73
C GLU A 105 -3.59 -2.51 -7.60
N VAL A 106 -4.65 -1.78 -7.90
CA VAL A 106 -5.66 -2.15 -8.90
C VAL A 106 -5.05 -2.36 -10.29
N PHE A 107 -3.93 -1.70 -10.62
CA PHE A 107 -3.28 -1.87 -11.92
C PHE A 107 -2.73 -3.28 -12.18
N ARG A 108 -2.65 -4.15 -11.15
CA ARG A 108 -2.41 -5.60 -11.34
C ARG A 108 -3.38 -6.25 -12.30
N MET A 109 -4.61 -5.74 -12.39
CA MET A 109 -5.66 -6.24 -13.29
C MET A 109 -5.30 -6.13 -14.77
N VAL A 110 -4.31 -5.31 -15.14
CA VAL A 110 -3.89 -5.15 -16.54
C VAL A 110 -3.10 -6.37 -17.04
N PHE A 111 -2.37 -7.08 -16.18
CA PHE A 111 -1.56 -8.23 -16.63
C PHE A 111 -2.39 -9.39 -17.19
N PRO A 112 -3.47 -9.83 -16.53
CA PRO A 112 -4.34 -10.87 -17.08
C PRO A 112 -4.95 -10.56 -18.45
N PHE A 113 -5.09 -9.28 -18.82
CA PHE A 113 -5.60 -8.88 -20.13
C PHE A 113 -4.68 -9.25 -21.29
N GLN A 114 -3.42 -9.62 -21.03
CA GLN A 114 -2.54 -10.18 -22.04
C GLN A 114 -3.14 -11.43 -22.71
N ALA A 115 -3.86 -12.26 -21.95
CA ALA A 115 -4.53 -13.45 -22.48
C ALA A 115 -5.70 -13.12 -23.42
N LEU A 116 -6.19 -11.87 -23.41
CA LEU A 116 -7.37 -11.45 -24.15
C LEU A 116 -7.02 -10.63 -25.39
N TYR A 117 -6.09 -9.67 -25.26
CA TYR A 117 -5.89 -8.63 -26.27
C TYR A 117 -4.42 -8.39 -26.68
N THR A 118 -3.49 -9.29 -26.34
CA THR A 118 -2.05 -9.15 -26.67
C THR A 118 -1.54 -7.73 -26.45
N LEU A 119 -1.40 -7.32 -25.18
CA LEU A 119 -0.97 -5.96 -24.85
C LEU A 119 0.49 -5.74 -25.27
N SER A 120 0.80 -4.50 -25.62
CA SER A 120 2.16 -4.07 -25.93
C SER A 120 3.08 -4.23 -24.69
N PRO A 121 4.33 -4.71 -24.87
CA PRO A 121 5.29 -4.82 -23.77
C PRO A 121 5.51 -3.50 -23.03
N ASP A 122 5.51 -2.37 -23.75
CA ASP A 122 5.73 -1.03 -23.19
C ASP A 122 4.62 -0.60 -22.23
N LEU A 123 3.38 -1.03 -22.49
CA LEU A 123 2.24 -0.78 -21.60
C LEU A 123 2.38 -1.58 -20.30
N LEU A 124 2.74 -2.86 -20.39
CA LEU A 124 2.96 -3.71 -19.21
C LEU A 124 4.17 -3.27 -18.37
N LEU A 125 5.21 -2.77 -19.03
CA LEU A 125 6.36 -2.16 -18.37
C LEU A 125 5.94 -0.87 -17.63
N SER A 126 5.18 0.00 -18.29
CA SER A 126 4.63 1.22 -17.69
C SER A 126 3.77 0.92 -16.46
N VAL A 127 2.89 -0.08 -16.56
CA VAL A 127 2.07 -0.57 -15.45
C VAL A 127 2.95 -1.09 -14.29
N SER A 128 4.02 -1.84 -14.59
CA SER A 128 4.95 -2.31 -13.57
C SER A 128 5.64 -1.17 -12.83
N ARG A 129 6.02 -0.11 -13.56
CA ARG A 129 6.60 1.10 -12.96
C ARG A 129 5.59 1.81 -12.06
N ILE A 130 4.32 1.91 -12.45
CA ILE A 130 3.26 2.48 -11.61
C ILE A 130 3.08 1.67 -10.32
N LEU A 131 3.05 0.34 -10.41
CA LEU A 131 2.94 -0.54 -9.24
C LEU A 131 4.18 -0.44 -8.34
N LEU A 132 5.37 -0.39 -8.91
CA LEU A 132 6.59 -0.23 -8.12
C LEU A 132 6.65 1.13 -7.43
N PHE A 133 6.25 2.20 -8.13
CA PHE A 133 6.10 3.53 -7.58
C PHE A 133 5.14 3.51 -6.39
N SER A 134 3.94 2.93 -6.53
CA SER A 134 2.95 2.88 -5.44
C SER A 134 3.44 2.10 -4.24
N ARG A 135 4.18 1.01 -4.45
CA ARG A 135 4.75 0.19 -3.38
C ARG A 135 5.80 0.94 -2.58
N ILE A 136 6.79 1.53 -3.27
CA ILE A 136 7.86 2.30 -2.61
C ILE A 136 7.26 3.51 -1.89
N LEU A 137 6.36 4.23 -2.56
CA LEU A 137 5.66 5.36 -1.97
C LEU A 137 4.89 4.95 -0.73
N GLY A 138 4.12 3.86 -0.79
CA GLY A 138 3.34 3.36 0.32
C GLY A 138 4.21 3.02 1.54
N MET A 139 5.37 2.40 1.33
CA MET A 139 6.28 2.07 2.42
C MET A 139 6.95 3.30 3.02
N LEU A 140 7.43 4.22 2.19
CA LEU A 140 8.04 5.46 2.67
C LEU A 140 7.02 6.35 3.36
N ALA A 141 5.77 6.38 2.87
CA ALA A 141 4.66 7.08 3.50
C ALA A 141 4.36 6.47 4.87
N LEU A 142 4.18 5.15 4.96
CA LEU A 142 4.01 4.48 6.25
C LEU A 142 5.19 4.71 7.19
N ALA A 143 6.43 4.63 6.71
CA ALA A 143 7.61 4.94 7.53
C ALA A 143 7.59 6.39 8.03
N GLY A 144 7.18 7.32 7.16
CA GLY A 144 6.99 8.72 7.49
C GLY A 144 5.98 8.95 8.62
N THR A 145 4.91 8.13 8.69
CA THR A 145 3.94 8.23 9.81
C THR A 145 4.60 8.01 11.16
N GLY A 146 5.57 7.10 11.26
CA GLY A 146 6.30 6.83 12.51
C GLY A 146 7.45 7.77 12.78
N ILE A 147 8.29 8.03 11.76
CA ILE A 147 9.49 8.86 11.91
C ILE A 147 9.13 10.30 12.28
N PHE A 148 8.06 10.84 11.68
CA PHE A 148 7.65 12.23 11.89
C PHE A 148 6.49 12.39 12.88
N SER A 149 6.34 11.41 13.78
CA SER A 149 5.31 11.41 14.83
C SER A 149 5.57 12.43 15.94
N SER A 150 6.82 12.59 16.39
CA SER A 150 7.12 13.36 17.61
C SER A 150 7.73 14.76 17.39
N GLN A 151 8.08 15.16 16.16
CA GLN A 151 8.98 16.32 15.96
C GLN A 151 8.70 17.20 14.74
N SER A 152 7.72 16.89 13.90
CA SER A 152 7.57 17.67 12.66
C SER A 152 6.76 18.95 12.89
N ASN A 153 7.43 20.10 12.77
CA ASN A 153 6.75 21.36 12.53
C ASN A 153 5.87 21.17 11.28
N SER A 154 4.54 21.30 11.43
CA SER A 154 3.54 21.09 10.39
C SER A 154 3.80 21.88 9.09
N SER A 155 4.67 22.89 9.15
CA SER A 155 5.14 23.68 8.02
C SER A 155 6.05 22.89 7.04
N GLN A 156 6.76 21.87 7.49
CA GLN A 156 7.70 21.09 6.66
C GLN A 156 7.09 19.79 6.11
N THR A 157 5.98 19.30 6.66
CA THR A 157 5.34 18.03 6.26
C THR A 157 5.08 17.96 4.76
N GLY A 158 4.62 19.05 4.15
CA GLY A 158 4.38 19.10 2.70
C GLY A 158 5.65 18.93 1.85
N LYS A 159 6.78 19.52 2.30
CA LYS A 159 8.08 19.35 1.61
C LYS A 159 8.55 17.90 1.69
N ILE A 160 8.43 17.29 2.87
CA ILE A 160 8.83 15.89 3.08
C ILE A 160 7.97 14.95 2.23
N ILE A 161 6.64 15.15 2.18
CA ILE A 161 5.73 14.40 1.31
C ILE A 161 6.16 14.52 -0.15
N SER A 162 6.46 15.74 -0.63
CA SER A 162 6.92 15.93 -2.01
C SER A 162 8.24 15.22 -2.30
N SER A 163 9.18 15.19 -1.35
CA SER A 163 10.43 14.44 -1.47
C SER A 163 10.20 12.94 -1.53
N ILE A 164 9.29 12.39 -0.69
CA ILE A 164 8.93 10.97 -0.72
C ILE A 164 8.35 10.59 -2.08
N ILE A 165 7.47 11.43 -2.64
CA ILE A 165 6.90 11.22 -3.97
C ILE A 165 8.01 11.23 -5.03
N ALA A 166 8.88 12.24 -5.02
CA ALA A 166 9.99 12.35 -5.97
C ALA A 166 10.92 11.13 -5.90
N ILE A 167 11.37 10.75 -4.70
CA ILE A 167 12.25 9.60 -4.47
C ILE A 167 11.60 8.31 -4.99
N SER A 168 10.32 8.08 -4.67
CA SER A 168 9.59 6.90 -5.13
C SER A 168 9.49 6.84 -6.65
N PHE A 169 9.27 7.99 -7.28
CA PHE A 169 9.20 8.12 -8.73
C PHE A 169 10.56 7.84 -9.39
N PHE A 170 11.64 8.40 -8.83
CA PHE A 170 13.00 8.11 -9.27
C PHE A 170 13.30 6.62 -9.23
N PHE A 171 13.05 5.95 -8.10
CA PHE A 171 13.26 4.50 -8.03
C PHE A 171 12.46 3.75 -9.10
N ALA A 172 11.16 4.05 -9.24
CA ALA A 172 10.31 3.37 -10.21
C ALA A 172 10.78 3.51 -11.67
N LEU A 173 11.46 4.61 -12.02
CA LEU A 173 12.02 4.81 -13.36
C LEU A 173 13.35 4.09 -13.59
N TYR A 174 14.23 4.10 -12.59
CA TYR A 174 15.61 3.62 -12.73
C TYR A 174 15.79 2.13 -12.43
N ILE A 175 14.89 1.51 -11.67
CA ILE A 175 14.96 0.08 -11.39
C ILE A 175 14.67 -0.69 -12.69
N PRO A 176 15.61 -1.52 -13.18
CA PRO A 176 15.38 -2.32 -14.37
C PRO A 176 14.33 -3.39 -14.10
N PHE A 177 13.52 -3.72 -15.09
CA PHE A 177 12.56 -4.82 -15.03
C PHE A 177 12.96 -5.90 -16.03
N ASP A 178 12.82 -7.16 -15.61
CA ASP A 178 12.86 -8.30 -16.53
C ASP A 178 11.49 -8.41 -17.24
N THR A 179 11.45 -8.00 -18.50
CA THR A 179 10.23 -8.03 -19.31
C THR A 179 9.85 -9.44 -19.77
N GLY A 180 10.77 -10.40 -19.69
CA GLY A 180 10.53 -11.79 -20.08
C GLY A 180 9.75 -12.60 -19.05
N MET A 181 9.69 -12.15 -17.79
CA MET A 181 9.04 -12.89 -16.70
C MET A 181 8.19 -12.00 -15.80
N TRP A 182 7.00 -12.48 -15.44
CA TRP A 182 6.10 -11.80 -14.51
C TRP A 182 5.95 -12.64 -13.26
N THR A 183 5.89 -11.95 -12.13
CA THR A 183 5.71 -12.59 -10.83
C THR A 183 4.25 -12.96 -10.59
N GLU A 184 4.02 -13.86 -9.65
CA GLU A 184 2.69 -14.21 -9.13
C GLU A 184 1.88 -12.99 -8.64
N CYS A 185 2.58 -11.92 -8.24
CA CYS A 185 1.98 -10.67 -7.79
C CYS A 185 1.58 -9.74 -8.95
N LEU A 186 1.53 -10.26 -10.18
CA LEU A 186 1.11 -9.56 -11.40
C LEU A 186 1.89 -8.25 -11.59
N ILE A 187 3.20 -8.39 -11.66
CA ILE A 187 4.17 -7.33 -11.98
C ILE A 187 5.37 -7.97 -12.66
N HIS A 188 6.00 -7.27 -13.61
CA HIS A 188 7.32 -7.67 -14.10
C HIS A 188 8.30 -7.78 -12.93
N LYS A 189 9.23 -8.74 -13.01
CA LYS A 189 10.20 -8.95 -11.94
C LYS A 189 11.14 -7.74 -11.87
N PRO A 190 11.14 -6.95 -10.78
CA PRO A 190 12.10 -5.86 -10.65
C PRO A 190 13.50 -6.43 -10.41
N GLY A 191 14.51 -5.74 -10.93
CA GLY A 191 15.91 -6.00 -10.59
C GLY A 191 16.14 -5.80 -9.09
N TYR A 192 17.11 -6.54 -8.53
CA TYR A 192 17.51 -6.39 -7.12
C TYR A 192 16.40 -6.68 -6.09
N LEU A 193 15.56 -7.70 -6.32
CA LEU A 193 14.50 -8.13 -5.39
C LEU A 193 14.94 -8.22 -3.92
N SER A 194 16.14 -8.72 -3.65
CA SER A 194 16.70 -8.82 -2.29
C SER A 194 16.87 -7.47 -1.61
N MET A 195 17.21 -6.41 -2.35
CA MET A 195 17.35 -5.05 -1.80
C MET A 195 16.00 -4.49 -1.35
N PHE A 196 14.89 -4.82 -2.03
CA PHE A 196 13.56 -4.41 -1.59
C PHE A 196 13.20 -5.04 -0.24
N PHE A 197 13.50 -6.31 -0.01
CA PHE A 197 13.26 -6.94 1.28
C PHE A 197 14.02 -6.25 2.42
N VAL A 198 15.29 -5.86 2.18
CA VAL A 198 16.08 -5.10 3.16
C VAL A 198 15.46 -3.72 3.38
N LEU A 199 15.10 -3.00 2.32
CA LEU A 199 14.44 -1.71 2.40
C LEU A 199 13.13 -1.81 3.21
N TYR A 200 12.32 -2.84 2.98
CA TYR A 200 11.08 -3.07 3.72
C TYR A 200 11.37 -3.29 5.20
N ALA A 201 12.33 -4.14 5.54
CA ALA A 201 12.72 -4.38 6.93
C ALA A 201 13.20 -3.10 7.62
N LEU A 202 13.99 -2.27 6.93
CA LEU A 202 14.45 -0.98 7.45
C LEU A 202 13.29 0.00 7.66
N CYS A 203 12.38 0.13 6.70
CA CYS A 203 11.20 0.99 6.83
C CYS A 203 10.28 0.56 7.99
N VAL A 204 10.02 -0.75 8.12
CA VAL A 204 9.20 -1.32 9.21
C VAL A 204 9.86 -1.04 10.55
N GLY A 205 11.15 -1.35 10.67
CA GLY A 205 11.93 -1.13 11.89
C GLY A 205 11.93 0.34 12.28
N ALA A 206 12.28 1.23 11.35
CA ALA A 206 12.30 2.67 11.59
C ALA A 206 10.92 3.17 12.05
N ALA A 207 9.84 2.81 11.36
CA ALA A 207 8.49 3.26 11.72
C ALA A 207 8.07 2.79 13.12
N PHE A 208 8.30 1.51 13.42
CA PHE A 208 7.92 0.91 14.70
C PHE A 208 8.73 1.48 15.85
N PHE A 209 10.06 1.49 15.73
CA PHE A 209 10.93 2.02 16.79
C PHE A 209 10.74 3.51 16.99
N SER A 210 10.49 4.30 15.94
CA SER A 210 10.17 5.73 16.10
C SER A 210 8.89 5.94 16.91
N PHE A 211 7.81 5.19 16.64
CA PHE A 211 6.60 5.26 17.46
C PHE A 211 6.84 4.75 18.88
N TYR A 212 7.49 3.60 19.04
CA TYR A 212 7.67 2.93 20.32
C TYR A 212 8.60 3.69 21.28
N CYS A 213 9.67 4.29 20.75
CA CYS A 213 10.64 5.05 21.54
C CYS A 213 10.28 6.53 21.70
N SER A 214 9.23 7.01 21.04
CA SER A 214 8.76 8.39 21.23
C SER A 214 8.47 8.68 22.71
N THR A 215 8.76 9.89 23.15
CA THR A 215 8.43 10.37 24.51
C THR A 215 6.92 10.31 24.77
N GLU A 216 6.11 10.39 23.72
CA GLU A 216 4.66 10.26 23.75
C GLU A 216 4.18 8.83 24.03
N ALA A 217 4.90 7.82 23.54
CA ALA A 217 4.67 6.41 23.88
C ALA A 217 5.04 6.06 25.33
N GLN A 218 6.00 6.80 25.92
CA GLN A 218 6.40 6.60 27.31
C GLN A 218 5.38 7.19 28.29
N THR A 219 4.67 8.24 27.87
CA THR A 219 3.70 8.97 28.69
C THR A 219 2.27 8.46 28.52
N SER A 220 1.91 7.90 27.35
CA SER A 220 0.56 7.42 27.07
C SER A 220 0.53 5.99 26.50
N GLY A 221 -0.30 5.13 27.10
CA GLY A 221 -0.52 3.78 26.60
C GLY A 221 -1.21 3.72 25.23
N GLU A 222 -1.96 4.77 24.85
CA GLU A 222 -2.65 4.83 23.55
C GLU A 222 -1.67 5.04 22.39
N PHE A 223 -0.60 5.83 22.57
CA PHE A 223 0.43 5.99 21.53
C PHE A 223 1.27 4.73 21.35
N ARG A 224 1.47 3.95 22.43
CA ARG A 224 2.08 2.61 22.36
C ARG A 224 1.19 1.62 21.58
N LYS A 225 -0.14 1.73 21.67
CA LYS A 225 -1.06 0.94 20.81
C LYS A 225 -0.94 1.35 19.34
N ALA A 226 -0.73 2.63 19.05
CA ALA A 226 -0.46 3.10 17.69
C ALA A 226 0.85 2.52 17.11
N ALA A 227 1.89 2.35 17.94
CA ALA A 227 3.13 1.67 17.55
C ALA A 227 2.88 0.22 17.09
N TRP A 228 2.11 -0.56 17.84
CA TRP A 228 1.71 -1.90 17.41
C TRP A 228 0.79 -1.87 16.18
N GLY A 229 -0.08 -0.87 16.09
CA GLY A 229 -0.92 -0.63 14.92
C GLY A 229 -0.10 -0.47 13.64
N ILE A 230 0.99 0.30 13.68
CA ILE A 230 1.84 0.49 12.49
C ILE A 230 2.56 -0.79 12.07
N LEU A 231 2.99 -1.62 13.03
CA LEU A 231 3.67 -2.88 12.76
C LEU A 231 2.70 -3.86 12.07
N PHE A 232 1.50 -4.03 12.62
CA PHE A 232 0.48 -4.88 12.00
C PHE A 232 0.06 -4.35 10.62
N LEU A 233 -0.07 -3.04 10.46
CA LEU A 233 -0.41 -2.45 9.17
C LEU A 233 0.67 -2.73 8.12
N PHE A 234 1.95 -2.59 8.47
CA PHE A 234 3.06 -2.91 7.58
C PHE A 234 3.09 -4.39 7.20
N LEU A 235 2.95 -5.29 8.17
CA LEU A 235 2.93 -6.74 7.91
C LEU A 235 1.75 -7.14 7.02
N GLY A 236 0.56 -6.59 7.29
CA GLY A 236 -0.62 -6.80 6.46
C GLY A 236 -0.44 -6.25 5.05
N TYR A 237 0.10 -5.05 4.91
CA TYR A 237 0.39 -4.44 3.62
C TYR A 237 1.41 -5.27 2.81
N LEU A 238 2.54 -5.64 3.41
CA LEU A 238 3.57 -6.47 2.76
C LEU A 238 3.04 -7.87 2.39
N GLY A 239 2.22 -8.48 3.26
CA GLY A 239 1.58 -9.76 2.98
C GLY A 239 0.69 -9.71 1.74
N LEU A 240 -0.11 -8.65 1.58
CA LEU A 240 -0.97 -8.41 0.41
C LEU A 240 -0.17 -8.02 -0.86
N LEU A 241 1.04 -7.46 -0.69
CA LEU A 241 1.91 -7.13 -1.82
C LEU A 241 2.64 -8.33 -2.41
N LEU A 242 3.08 -9.26 -1.56
CA LEU A 242 4.09 -10.25 -1.91
C LEU A 242 3.55 -11.67 -2.06
N THR A 243 2.25 -11.87 -1.85
CA THR A 243 1.68 -13.22 -1.75
C THR A 243 0.58 -13.48 -2.76
N SER A 244 0.54 -14.73 -3.23
CA SER A 244 -0.49 -15.26 -4.11
C SER A 244 -1.25 -16.47 -3.50
N SER A 245 -0.95 -16.84 -2.26
CA SER A 245 -1.68 -17.87 -1.53
C SER A 245 -2.80 -17.27 -0.68
N LEU A 246 -3.97 -17.90 -0.77
CA LEU A 246 -5.21 -17.45 -0.14
C LEU A 246 -5.09 -17.37 1.39
N VAL A 247 -4.40 -18.34 2.02
CA VAL A 247 -4.24 -18.39 3.48
C VAL A 247 -3.51 -17.15 3.99
N ILE A 248 -2.44 -16.78 3.30
CA ILE A 248 -1.62 -15.63 3.70
C ILE A 248 -2.33 -14.33 3.40
N VAL A 249 -3.08 -14.25 2.30
CA VAL A 249 -3.96 -13.11 2.04
C VAL A 249 -4.97 -12.94 3.17
N CYS A 250 -5.61 -13.99 3.66
CA CYS A 250 -6.52 -13.90 4.80
C CYS A 250 -5.83 -13.38 6.06
N ILE A 251 -4.63 -13.89 6.39
CA ILE A 251 -3.84 -13.40 7.53
C ILE A 251 -3.45 -11.93 7.34
N ALA A 252 -3.02 -11.57 6.14
CA ALA A 252 -2.57 -10.22 5.80
C ALA A 252 -3.73 -9.21 5.84
N VAL A 253 -4.94 -9.60 5.41
CA VAL A 253 -6.18 -8.81 5.55
C VAL A 253 -6.44 -8.50 7.02
N VAL A 254 -6.37 -9.51 7.90
CA VAL A 254 -6.60 -9.33 9.34
C VAL A 254 -5.60 -8.33 9.92
N PHE A 255 -4.31 -8.50 9.63
CA PHE A 255 -3.29 -7.56 10.08
C PHE A 255 -3.45 -6.15 9.51
N TYR A 256 -3.82 -6.01 8.24
CA TYR A 256 -4.06 -4.72 7.61
C TYR A 256 -5.20 -3.95 8.28
N VAL A 257 -6.33 -4.63 8.52
CA VAL A 257 -7.53 -4.02 9.15
C VAL A 257 -7.25 -3.68 10.61
N LEU A 258 -6.71 -4.64 11.39
CA LEU A 258 -6.39 -4.41 12.79
C LEU A 258 -5.35 -3.30 12.96
N GLY A 259 -4.29 -3.31 12.14
CA GLY A 259 -3.25 -2.28 12.14
C GLY A 259 -3.81 -0.89 11.85
N THR A 260 -4.65 -0.78 10.82
CA THR A 260 -5.35 0.47 10.47
C THR A 260 -6.18 1.02 11.63
N VAL A 261 -7.01 0.17 12.25
CA VAL A 261 -7.89 0.59 13.35
C VAL A 261 -7.09 0.98 14.58
N LEU A 262 -6.08 0.20 14.96
CA LEU A 262 -5.22 0.48 16.12
C LEU A 262 -4.43 1.77 15.93
N LEU A 263 -3.86 1.98 14.75
CA LEU A 263 -3.09 3.18 14.43
C LEU A 263 -3.99 4.43 14.49
N LEU A 264 -5.07 4.45 13.73
CA LEU A 264 -5.91 5.65 13.61
C LEU A 264 -6.67 5.97 14.90
N ARG A 265 -7.20 4.97 15.61
CA ARG A 265 -7.85 5.20 16.90
C ARG A 265 -6.85 5.57 18.00
N GLY A 266 -5.66 4.97 17.99
CA GLY A 266 -4.59 5.30 18.94
C GLY A 266 -4.17 6.76 18.82
N ILE A 267 -3.88 7.21 17.59
CA ILE A 267 -3.56 8.60 17.29
C ILE A 267 -4.75 9.52 17.64
N HIS A 268 -5.96 9.18 17.23
CA HIS A 268 -7.15 10.02 17.50
C HIS A 268 -7.41 10.23 18.99
N ARG A 269 -7.27 9.18 19.81
CA ARG A 269 -7.44 9.28 21.27
C ARG A 269 -6.34 10.11 21.92
N TYR A 270 -5.10 9.93 21.48
CA TYR A 270 -3.97 10.71 21.98
C TYR A 270 -4.21 12.21 21.81
N TYR A 271 -4.68 12.65 20.65
CA TYR A 271 -4.96 14.07 20.36
C TYR A 271 -6.31 14.59 20.91
N LEU A 272 -7.17 13.75 21.48
CA LEU A 272 -8.43 14.18 22.11
C LEU A 272 -8.32 14.39 23.62
N TRP A 273 -7.43 13.64 24.28
CA TRP A 273 -7.34 13.57 25.74
C TRP A 273 -6.06 14.21 26.32
N ASN A 274 -5.24 14.81 25.45
CA ASN A 274 -4.16 15.73 25.79
C ASN A 274 -4.49 17.11 25.23
#